data_AF-A0A832RVW5-F1
#
_entry.id   AF-A0A832RVW5-F1
#
_cell.length_a   1.000
_cell.length_b   1.000
_cell.length_c   1.000
_cell.angle_alpha   90.00
_cell.angle_beta   90.00
_cell.angle_gamma   90.00
#
_symmetry.space_group_name_H-M   'P 1'
#
loop_
_entity.id
_entity.type
_entity.pdbx_description
1 polymer ?
#
loop_
_entity_poly.entity_id
_entity_poly.type
_entity_poly.pdbx_seq_one_letter_code
_entity_poly.pdbx_strand_id
1 'polypeptide(L)'
;MRKKLTFDEITERISSLLSDDIELLKFLEAASELSKVYEINEEEEKRRLSEAKSFIEVAENDFKSAKILYESKVYSTAIYHLQQAVEKFIKAYMLMFFGLSKKVVKDYVGHDSPKAFLKLLEKFKISLNLISALTERVYELNSQMLKISSQDIRKLENIVNKNRKQIAEMSSEEIRNAIKLTVRLKEVLENKETKDEVSKFLATLKRELGKIEASDEYERNIASKITTLLNKILENLELSFKMYSNFLVLYTLSIITYPHATFARYPNERLPIEKYDENLGIIQCFGEITDLLEGVINSWKESPRYRGRY
;
A
#
# COMPACT_ATOMS: atom_id res chain seq x y z
N MET A 1 26.83 37.00 14.48
CA MET A 1 25.88 36.24 13.62
C MET A 1 25.73 34.85 14.23
N ARG A 2 24.51 34.45 14.61
CA ARG A 2 24.27 33.04 14.97
C ARG A 2 24.26 32.22 13.68
N LYS A 3 25.02 31.11 13.67
CA LYS A 3 25.08 30.17 12.55
C LYS A 3 23.65 29.64 12.32
N LYS A 4 23.14 29.74 11.09
CA LYS A 4 21.88 29.08 10.72
C LYS A 4 22.08 27.57 10.88
N LEU A 5 21.18 26.93 11.63
CA LEU A 5 21.20 25.49 11.74
C LEU A 5 20.75 24.86 10.42
N THR A 6 21.42 23.80 9.97
CA THR A 6 20.99 23.01 8.81
C THR A 6 19.76 22.18 9.16
N PHE A 7 19.07 21.66 8.15
CA PHE A 7 17.99 20.68 8.36
C PHE A 7 18.47 19.53 9.25
N ASP A 8 19.67 19.01 8.99
CA ASP A 8 20.29 17.93 9.76
C ASP A 8 20.52 18.31 11.23
N GLU A 9 20.98 19.53 11.53
CA GLU A 9 21.24 19.98 12.93
C GLU A 9 19.92 20.15 13.73
N ILE A 10 18.83 20.59 13.08
CA ILE A 10 17.48 20.67 13.70
C ILE A 10 16.92 19.28 13.94
N THR A 11 17.16 18.39 13.00
CA THR A 11 16.74 16.99 12.96
C THR A 11 17.45 16.22 14.10
N GLU A 12 18.76 16.43 14.28
CA GLU A 12 19.57 15.90 15.39
C GLU A 12 19.12 16.45 16.76
N ARG A 13 18.72 17.73 16.83
CA ARG A 13 18.17 18.34 18.05
C ARG A 13 16.80 17.75 18.43
N ILE A 14 15.93 17.50 17.45
CA ILE A 14 14.64 16.82 17.66
C ILE A 14 14.88 15.37 18.11
N SER A 15 15.84 14.65 17.52
CA SER A 15 16.27 13.32 17.99
C SER A 15 16.78 13.36 19.43
N SER A 16 17.60 14.36 19.79
CA SER A 16 18.13 14.48 21.16
C SER A 16 17.04 14.71 22.23
N LEU A 17 15.92 15.33 21.85
CA LEU A 17 14.77 15.57 22.74
C LEU A 17 13.86 14.34 22.87
N LEU A 18 13.95 13.38 21.94
CA LEU A 18 13.04 12.25 21.84
C LEU A 18 13.72 10.89 22.03
N SER A 19 14.93 10.88 22.64
CA SER A 19 15.87 9.74 22.70
C SER A 19 16.43 9.41 21.30
N ASP A 20 17.65 8.86 21.20
CA ASP A 20 18.45 8.60 19.98
C ASP A 20 17.80 7.73 18.88
N ASP A 21 16.59 8.06 18.45
CA ASP A 21 15.81 7.32 17.47
C ASP A 21 16.10 7.91 16.09
N ILE A 22 17.09 7.33 15.41
CA ILE A 22 17.28 7.39 13.95
C ILE A 22 15.94 7.13 13.21
N GLU A 23 15.01 6.43 13.84
CA GLU A 23 13.65 6.17 13.37
C GLU A 23 12.79 7.42 13.27
N LEU A 24 12.97 8.42 14.14
CA LEU A 24 12.25 9.68 14.08
C LEU A 24 12.72 10.57 12.92
N LEU A 25 13.99 10.47 12.53
CA LEU A 25 14.48 11.20 11.35
C LEU A 25 13.85 10.65 10.08
N LYS A 26 13.84 9.32 9.99
CA LYS A 26 13.11 8.60 8.93
C LYS A 26 11.61 8.94 8.98
N PHE A 27 11.02 9.08 10.16
CA PHE A 27 9.63 9.55 10.32
C PHE A 27 9.41 10.88 9.61
N LEU A 28 10.24 11.89 9.93
CA LEU A 28 10.04 13.25 9.44
C LEU A 28 10.29 13.36 7.93
N GLU A 29 11.28 12.65 7.42
CA GLU A 29 11.51 12.52 5.98
C GLU A 29 10.34 11.84 5.26
N ALA A 30 9.86 10.70 5.76
CA ALA A 30 8.71 10.01 5.20
C ALA A 30 7.45 10.88 5.21
N ALA A 31 7.20 11.56 6.32
CA ALA A 31 6.05 12.43 6.47
C ALA A 31 6.17 13.60 5.48
N SER A 32 7.35 14.19 5.30
CA SER A 32 7.57 15.26 4.32
C SER A 32 7.41 14.78 2.88
N GLU A 33 7.84 13.58 2.53
CA GLU A 33 7.58 13.00 1.21
C GLU A 33 6.08 12.72 0.99
N LEU A 34 5.37 12.26 2.02
CA LEU A 34 3.92 12.13 1.99
C LEU A 34 3.23 13.49 1.87
N SER A 35 3.73 14.54 2.52
CA SER A 35 3.12 15.88 2.44
C SER A 35 3.14 16.44 1.01
N LYS A 36 4.18 16.13 0.23
CA LYS A 36 4.26 16.48 -1.20
C LYS A 36 3.15 15.80 -2.02
N VAL A 37 2.66 14.64 -1.60
CA VAL A 37 1.50 13.98 -2.20
C VAL A 37 0.21 14.77 -1.93
N TYR A 38 0.16 15.58 -0.87
CA TYR A 38 -1.00 16.42 -0.52
C TYR A 38 -0.86 17.89 -0.99
N GLU A 39 0.24 18.26 -1.65
CA GLU A 39 0.46 19.60 -2.24
C GLU A 39 0.11 19.63 -3.75
N ILE A 40 -0.83 18.79 -4.18
CA ILE A 40 -1.30 18.76 -5.56
C ILE A 40 -2.30 19.91 -5.74
N ASN A 41 -2.19 20.66 -6.83
CA ASN A 41 -3.21 21.66 -7.15
C ASN A 41 -4.57 20.97 -7.42
N GLU A 42 -5.66 21.68 -7.16
CA GLU A 42 -7.02 21.12 -7.24
C GLU A 42 -7.35 20.56 -8.65
N GLU A 43 -6.82 21.19 -9.70
CA GLU A 43 -7.01 20.74 -11.09
C GLU A 43 -6.37 19.38 -11.37
N GLU A 44 -5.13 19.18 -10.91
CA GLU A 44 -4.40 17.92 -11.07
C GLU A 44 -5.00 16.82 -10.21
N GLU A 45 -5.52 17.14 -9.02
CA GLU A 45 -6.29 16.18 -8.21
C GLU A 45 -7.57 15.75 -8.93
N LYS A 46 -8.36 16.70 -9.47
CA LYS A 46 -9.56 16.39 -10.27
C LYS A 46 -9.22 15.54 -11.49
N ARG A 47 -8.13 15.85 -12.20
CA ARG A 47 -7.66 15.07 -13.35
C ARG A 47 -7.32 13.63 -12.95
N ARG A 48 -6.54 13.43 -11.88
CA ARG A 48 -6.17 12.10 -11.37
C ARG A 48 -7.37 11.31 -10.91
N LEU A 49 -8.31 11.95 -10.21
CA LEU A 49 -9.56 11.34 -9.78
C LEU A 49 -10.40 10.85 -10.98
N SER A 50 -10.52 11.67 -12.02
CA SER A 50 -11.21 11.29 -13.25
C SER A 50 -10.54 10.09 -13.94
N GLU A 51 -9.21 10.11 -14.06
CA GLU A 51 -8.45 8.98 -14.64
C GLU A 51 -8.59 7.71 -13.81
N ALA A 52 -8.47 7.80 -12.48
CA ALA A 52 -8.64 6.65 -11.60
C ALA A 52 -10.04 6.03 -11.71
N LYS A 53 -11.08 6.86 -11.82
CA LYS A 53 -12.46 6.38 -12.05
C LYS A 53 -12.57 5.59 -13.35
N SER A 54 -11.93 6.05 -14.43
CA SER A 54 -11.92 5.31 -15.70
C SER A 54 -11.24 3.94 -15.59
N PHE A 55 -10.14 3.84 -14.83
CA PHE A 55 -9.49 2.56 -14.58
C PHE A 55 -10.39 1.61 -13.79
N ILE A 56 -11.11 2.13 -12.79
CA ILE A 56 -12.00 1.34 -11.94
C ILE A 56 -13.17 0.78 -12.73
N GLU A 57 -13.82 1.59 -13.55
CA GLU A 57 -14.94 1.14 -14.39
C GLU A 57 -14.51 -0.04 -15.28
N VAL A 58 -13.34 0.05 -15.92
CA VAL A 58 -12.81 -1.05 -16.72
C VAL A 58 -12.43 -2.26 -15.84
N ALA A 59 -11.84 -2.02 -14.67
CA ALA A 59 -11.47 -3.08 -13.74
C ALA A 59 -12.68 -3.87 -13.22
N GLU A 60 -13.81 -3.19 -12.96
CA GLU A 60 -15.06 -3.84 -12.55
C GLU A 60 -15.64 -4.71 -13.66
N ASN A 61 -15.57 -4.26 -14.91
CA ASN A 61 -15.98 -5.06 -16.06
C ASN A 61 -15.10 -6.31 -16.20
N ASP A 62 -13.78 -6.17 -16.08
CA ASP A 62 -12.85 -7.31 -16.09
C ASP A 62 -13.13 -8.27 -14.93
N PHE A 63 -13.40 -7.76 -13.73
CA PHE A 63 -13.73 -8.57 -12.56
C PHE A 63 -15.02 -9.38 -12.76
N LYS A 64 -16.05 -8.75 -13.33
CA LYS A 64 -17.30 -9.43 -13.68
C LYS A 64 -17.08 -10.51 -14.74
N SER A 65 -16.31 -10.20 -15.79
CA SER A 65 -15.95 -11.17 -16.83
C SER A 65 -15.19 -12.36 -16.25
N ALA A 66 -14.25 -12.12 -15.33
CA ALA A 66 -13.51 -13.18 -14.66
C ALA A 66 -14.43 -14.17 -13.94
N LYS A 67 -15.41 -13.67 -13.15
CA LYS A 67 -16.40 -14.52 -12.45
C LYS A 67 -17.21 -15.38 -13.43
N ILE A 68 -17.78 -14.78 -14.48
CA ILE A 68 -18.60 -15.48 -15.50
C ILE A 68 -17.78 -16.57 -16.22
N LEU A 69 -16.55 -16.26 -16.61
CA LEU A 69 -15.67 -17.20 -17.30
C LEU A 69 -15.23 -18.36 -16.40
N TYR A 70 -15.01 -18.09 -15.12
CA TYR A 70 -14.67 -19.11 -14.13
C TYR A 70 -15.83 -20.09 -13.94
N GLU A 71 -17.07 -19.58 -13.78
CA GLU A 71 -18.29 -20.40 -13.69
C GLU A 71 -18.51 -21.26 -14.94
N SER A 72 -18.12 -20.72 -16.10
CA SER A 72 -18.16 -21.43 -17.40
C SER A 72 -16.98 -22.38 -17.63
N LYS A 73 -16.11 -22.57 -16.63
CA LYS A 73 -14.88 -23.38 -16.68
C LYS A 73 -13.86 -22.97 -17.76
N VAL A 74 -13.89 -21.71 -18.20
CA VAL A 74 -12.89 -21.14 -19.12
C VAL A 74 -11.76 -20.51 -18.30
N TYR A 75 -11.02 -21.35 -17.58
CA TYR A 75 -10.15 -20.94 -16.48
C TYR A 75 -8.99 -20.03 -16.88
N SER A 76 -8.29 -20.30 -17.98
CA SER A 76 -7.20 -19.43 -18.45
C SER A 76 -7.69 -18.00 -18.68
N THR A 77 -8.77 -17.85 -19.46
CA THR A 77 -9.37 -16.54 -19.76
C THR A 77 -9.93 -15.88 -18.50
N ALA A 78 -10.53 -16.65 -17.57
CA ALA A 78 -10.99 -16.13 -16.29
C ALA A 78 -9.84 -15.52 -15.47
N ILE A 79 -8.72 -16.23 -15.35
CA ILE A 79 -7.53 -15.74 -14.64
C ILE A 79 -6.89 -14.55 -15.34
N TYR A 80 -6.89 -14.53 -16.68
CA TYR A 80 -6.44 -13.36 -17.42
C TYR A 80 -7.25 -12.10 -17.08
N HIS A 81 -8.59 -12.18 -17.08
CA HIS A 81 -9.43 -11.05 -16.71
C HIS A 81 -9.27 -10.67 -15.23
N LEU A 82 -9.10 -11.64 -14.34
CA LEU A 82 -8.82 -11.37 -12.93
C LEU A 82 -7.51 -10.58 -12.75
N GLN A 83 -6.44 -10.99 -13.44
CA GLN A 83 -5.18 -10.25 -13.47
C GLN A 83 -5.38 -8.83 -14.00
N GLN A 84 -6.13 -8.67 -15.08
CA GLN A 84 -6.43 -7.37 -15.69
C GLN A 84 -7.23 -6.46 -14.76
N ALA A 85 -8.17 -7.00 -13.98
CA ALA A 85 -8.90 -6.25 -12.96
C ALA A 85 -7.95 -5.76 -11.86
N VAL A 86 -7.14 -6.64 -11.27
CA VAL A 86 -6.17 -6.31 -10.22
C VAL A 86 -5.19 -5.23 -10.69
N GLU A 87 -4.64 -5.36 -11.90
CA GLU A 87 -3.71 -4.38 -12.47
C GLU A 87 -4.35 -2.98 -12.60
N LYS A 88 -5.58 -2.91 -13.08
CA LYS A 88 -6.29 -1.63 -13.26
C LYS A 88 -6.68 -1.01 -11.92
N PHE A 89 -7.09 -1.80 -10.92
CA PHE A 89 -7.32 -1.30 -9.57
C PHE A 89 -6.05 -0.71 -8.95
N ILE A 90 -4.90 -1.36 -9.12
CA ILE A 90 -3.61 -0.83 -8.65
C ILE A 90 -3.28 0.49 -9.33
N LYS A 91 -3.45 0.60 -10.66
CA LYS A 91 -3.25 1.85 -11.39
C LYS A 91 -4.13 2.97 -10.85
N ALA A 92 -5.41 2.70 -10.59
CA ALA A 92 -6.31 3.66 -9.97
C ALA A 92 -5.85 4.09 -8.56
N TYR A 93 -5.43 3.13 -7.73
CA TYR A 93 -4.86 3.39 -6.40
C TYR A 93 -3.62 4.29 -6.47
N MET A 94 -2.71 4.00 -7.40
CA MET A 94 -1.48 4.76 -7.62
C MET A 94 -1.73 6.21 -8.04
N LEU A 95 -2.72 6.43 -8.92
CA LEU A 95 -3.09 7.76 -9.36
C LEU A 95 -3.71 8.58 -8.21
N MET A 96 -4.66 8.00 -7.47
CA MET A 96 -5.40 8.76 -6.45
C MET A 96 -4.62 9.01 -5.18
N PHE A 97 -3.87 8.01 -4.73
CA PHE A 97 -3.37 7.99 -3.36
C PHE A 97 -1.88 8.22 -3.25
N PHE A 98 -1.13 7.87 -4.29
CA PHE A 98 0.31 8.08 -4.34
C PHE A 98 0.70 9.27 -5.23
N GLY A 99 -0.31 9.94 -5.80
CA GLY A 99 -0.12 11.14 -6.60
C GLY A 99 0.82 10.94 -7.79
N LEU A 100 0.85 9.73 -8.35
CA LEU A 100 1.71 9.45 -9.49
C LEU A 100 1.08 10.01 -10.76
N SER A 101 1.90 10.55 -11.65
CA SER A 101 1.42 10.96 -12.97
C SER A 101 1.18 9.73 -13.85
N LYS A 102 0.34 9.87 -14.88
CA LYS A 102 0.09 8.80 -15.85
C LYS A 102 1.37 8.28 -16.51
N LYS A 103 2.34 9.16 -16.76
CA LYS A 103 3.66 8.80 -17.29
C LYS A 103 4.38 7.87 -16.31
N VAL A 104 4.44 8.25 -15.03
CA VAL A 104 5.03 7.43 -13.98
C VAL A 104 4.28 6.12 -13.82
N VAL A 105 2.95 6.12 -13.80
CA VAL A 105 2.16 4.87 -13.72
C VAL A 105 2.42 3.97 -14.93
N LYS A 106 2.59 4.51 -16.13
CA LYS A 106 2.92 3.73 -17.34
C LYS A 106 4.32 3.13 -17.26
N ASP A 107 5.29 3.90 -16.79
CA ASP A 107 6.69 3.48 -16.69
C ASP A 107 6.91 2.46 -15.55
N TYR A 108 6.13 2.58 -14.48
CA TYR A 108 6.17 1.66 -13.35
C TYR A 108 5.31 0.43 -13.64
N VAL A 109 4.02 0.60 -13.91
CA VAL A 109 3.04 -0.49 -14.06
C VAL A 109 2.96 -0.99 -15.50
N GLY A 110 4.12 -1.21 -16.14
CA GLY A 110 4.20 -2.05 -17.33
C GLY A 110 3.78 -3.49 -17.02
N HIS A 111 4.06 -4.44 -17.91
CA HIS A 111 3.67 -5.85 -17.72
C HIS A 111 4.36 -6.56 -16.52
N ASP A 112 5.20 -5.87 -15.76
CA ASP A 112 5.93 -6.38 -14.58
C ASP A 112 5.48 -5.66 -13.29
N SER A 113 4.16 -5.68 -13.07
CA SER A 113 3.47 -5.02 -11.95
C SER A 113 4.12 -5.24 -10.56
N PRO A 114 4.67 -6.41 -10.20
CA PRO A 114 5.32 -6.58 -8.91
C PRO A 114 6.62 -5.79 -8.76
N LYS A 115 7.42 -5.64 -9.81
CA LYS A 115 8.64 -4.79 -9.74
C LYS A 115 8.29 -3.32 -9.66
N ALA A 116 7.25 -2.90 -10.36
CA ALA A 116 6.64 -1.57 -10.20
C ALA A 116 6.33 -1.29 -8.74
N PHE A 117 5.70 -2.29 -8.12
CA PHE A 117 5.29 -2.27 -6.75
C PHE A 117 6.47 -2.26 -5.80
N LEU A 118 7.51 -3.06 -6.03
CA LEU A 118 8.74 -3.04 -5.22
C LEU A 118 9.42 -1.68 -5.27
N LYS A 119 9.53 -1.06 -6.45
CA LYS A 119 10.05 0.31 -6.55
C LYS A 119 9.16 1.31 -5.81
N LEU A 120 7.86 1.07 -5.79
CA LEU A 120 6.93 1.89 -5.01
C LEU A 120 7.14 1.69 -3.51
N LEU A 121 7.23 0.44 -3.04
CA LEU A 121 7.56 0.11 -1.66
C LEU A 121 8.93 0.63 -1.27
N GLU A 122 9.89 0.69 -2.19
CA GLU A 122 11.20 1.27 -1.96
C GLU A 122 11.09 2.79 -1.79
N LYS A 123 10.31 3.44 -2.65
CA LYS A 123 9.98 4.87 -2.53
C LYS A 123 9.24 5.20 -1.23
N PHE A 124 8.33 4.31 -0.81
CA PHE A 124 7.58 4.43 0.44
C PHE A 124 8.19 3.63 1.59
N LYS A 125 9.44 3.15 1.43
CA LYS A 125 10.10 2.26 2.41
C LYS A 125 10.25 2.99 3.72
N ILE A 126 10.51 4.28 3.65
CA ILE A 126 10.62 5.14 4.81
C ILE A 126 9.26 5.22 5.53
N SER A 127 8.15 5.40 4.80
CA SER A 127 6.79 5.39 5.35
C SER A 127 6.39 4.03 5.93
N LEU A 128 6.83 2.92 5.32
CA LEU A 128 6.55 1.56 5.78
C LEU A 128 7.41 1.15 6.97
N ASN A 129 8.68 1.53 6.99
CA ASN A 129 9.55 1.39 8.16
C ASN A 129 9.00 2.22 9.31
N LEU A 130 8.45 3.40 9.00
CA LEU A 130 7.76 4.19 9.99
C LEU A 130 6.53 3.45 10.54
N ILE A 131 5.67 2.91 9.68
CA ILE A 131 4.55 2.09 10.13
C ILE A 131 5.07 0.91 10.94
N SER A 132 6.15 0.24 10.52
CA SER A 132 6.77 -0.87 11.25
C SER A 132 7.23 -0.43 12.64
N ALA A 133 8.00 0.65 12.75
CA ALA A 133 8.50 1.20 14.01
C ALA A 133 7.36 1.64 14.94
N LEU A 134 6.35 2.32 14.40
CA LEU A 134 5.13 2.67 15.14
C LEU A 134 4.43 1.40 15.62
N THR A 135 4.28 0.41 14.73
CA THR A 135 3.62 -0.83 15.11
C THR A 135 4.45 -1.57 16.14
N GLU A 136 5.78 -1.67 16.01
CA GLU A 136 6.73 -2.30 16.95
C GLU A 136 6.66 -1.65 18.32
N ARG A 137 6.60 -0.32 18.38
CA ARG A 137 6.42 0.40 19.65
C ARG A 137 5.03 0.16 20.24
N VAL A 138 3.98 0.06 19.40
CA VAL A 138 2.64 -0.36 19.81
C VAL A 138 2.60 -1.85 20.23
N TYR A 139 3.42 -2.71 19.61
CA TYR A 139 3.57 -4.13 19.94
C TYR A 139 4.27 -4.32 21.28
N GLU A 140 5.33 -3.56 21.56
CA GLU A 140 5.97 -3.54 22.87
C GLU A 140 4.98 -3.13 23.97
N LEU A 141 4.08 -2.19 23.64
CA LEU A 141 2.98 -1.77 24.53
C LEU A 141 1.85 -2.82 24.63
N ASN A 142 1.67 -3.69 23.63
CA ASN A 142 0.53 -4.63 23.57
C ASN A 142 0.91 -6.01 22.97
N SER A 143 1.84 -6.72 23.64
CA SER A 143 2.50 -7.96 23.20
C SER A 143 1.57 -9.16 22.87
N GLN A 144 0.26 -9.06 23.11
CA GLN A 144 -0.69 -10.14 22.86
C GLN A 144 -1.47 -10.01 21.56
N MET A 145 -1.66 -8.79 21.05
CA MET A 145 -2.65 -8.57 19.97
C MET A 145 -2.20 -9.12 18.63
N LEU A 146 -0.90 -9.20 18.37
CA LEU A 146 -0.40 -9.48 17.04
C LEU A 146 0.92 -10.26 17.14
N LYS A 147 0.98 -11.41 16.46
CA LYS A 147 2.21 -12.19 16.29
C LYS A 147 2.52 -12.25 14.80
N ILE A 148 2.68 -11.09 14.16
CA ILE A 148 3.32 -11.07 12.83
C ILE A 148 4.79 -11.33 13.11
N SER A 149 5.20 -12.57 12.89
CA SER A 149 6.56 -12.98 13.14
C SER A 149 7.46 -12.42 12.03
N SER A 150 8.74 -12.19 12.33
CA SER A 150 9.76 -11.92 11.30
C SER A 150 9.80 -13.03 10.23
N GLN A 151 9.35 -14.24 10.58
CA GLN A 151 9.18 -15.34 9.62
C GLN A 151 8.05 -15.08 8.61
N ASP A 152 6.98 -14.38 9.00
CA ASP A 152 5.87 -14.07 8.10
C ASP A 152 6.28 -13.03 7.04
N ILE A 153 7.07 -12.02 7.43
CA ILE A 153 7.67 -11.08 6.48
C ILE A 153 8.58 -11.81 5.49
N ARG A 154 9.47 -12.68 6.00
CA ARG A 154 10.35 -13.50 5.15
C ARG A 154 9.58 -14.39 4.17
N LYS A 155 8.40 -14.89 4.55
CA LYS A 155 7.55 -15.66 3.62
C LYS A 155 7.08 -14.80 2.44
N LEU A 156 6.67 -13.55 2.67
CA LEU A 156 6.30 -12.63 1.58
C LEU A 156 7.50 -12.31 0.69
N GLU A 157 8.65 -12.00 1.28
CA GLU A 157 9.89 -11.74 0.54
C GLU A 157 10.27 -12.94 -0.33
N ASN A 158 10.15 -14.16 0.20
CA ASN A 158 10.42 -15.37 -0.56
C ASN A 158 9.49 -15.53 -1.76
N ILE A 159 8.19 -15.22 -1.62
CA ILE A 159 7.23 -15.27 -2.75
C ILE A 159 7.59 -14.23 -3.80
N VAL A 160 7.92 -13.00 -3.38
CA VAL A 160 8.32 -11.92 -4.29
C VAL A 160 9.59 -12.26 -5.07
N ASN A 161 10.52 -12.98 -4.44
CA ASN A 161 11.78 -13.38 -5.05
C ASN A 161 11.66 -14.63 -5.95
N LYS A 162 10.50 -15.31 -5.98
CA LYS A 162 10.24 -16.39 -6.94
C LYS A 162 10.22 -15.85 -8.36
N ASN A 163 10.68 -16.66 -9.31
CA ASN A 163 10.52 -16.30 -10.72
C ASN A 163 9.05 -16.43 -11.16
N ARG A 164 8.70 -15.80 -12.29
CA ARG A 164 7.33 -15.79 -12.85
C ARG A 164 6.69 -17.18 -12.93
N LYS A 165 7.46 -18.19 -13.36
CA LYS A 165 6.96 -19.57 -13.53
C LYS A 165 6.61 -20.18 -12.17
N GLN A 166 7.51 -20.06 -11.20
CA GLN A 166 7.29 -20.55 -9.83
C GLN A 166 6.08 -19.90 -9.16
N ILE A 167 5.78 -18.65 -9.47
CA ILE A 167 4.59 -17.96 -8.95
C ILE A 167 3.33 -18.48 -9.64
N ALA A 168 3.35 -18.63 -10.96
CA ALA A 168 2.22 -19.17 -11.72
C ALA A 168 1.83 -20.60 -11.32
N GLU A 169 2.82 -21.39 -10.88
CA GLU A 169 2.68 -22.78 -10.45
C GLU A 169 2.55 -22.92 -8.92
N MET A 170 2.33 -21.81 -8.18
CA MET A 170 2.11 -21.88 -6.74
C MET A 170 0.95 -22.81 -6.41
N SER A 171 1.15 -23.64 -5.38
CA SER A 171 0.08 -24.46 -4.81
C SER A 171 -0.99 -23.59 -4.16
N SER A 172 -2.21 -24.12 -4.04
CA SER A 172 -3.30 -23.43 -3.34
C SER A 172 -2.95 -23.14 -1.87
N GLU A 173 -2.18 -24.02 -1.22
CA GLU A 173 -1.70 -23.79 0.15
C GLU A 173 -0.75 -22.59 0.25
N GLU A 174 0.18 -22.43 -0.70
CA GLU A 174 1.07 -21.27 -0.73
C GLU A 174 0.28 -19.96 -0.97
N ILE A 175 -0.71 -20.00 -1.86
CA ILE A 175 -1.60 -18.84 -2.13
C ILE A 175 -2.43 -18.50 -0.89
N ARG A 176 -3.06 -19.49 -0.24
CA ARG A 176 -3.84 -19.29 0.99
C ARG A 176 -3.00 -18.73 2.12
N ASN A 177 -1.74 -19.17 2.25
CA ASN A 177 -0.83 -18.63 3.25
C ASN A 177 -0.51 -17.14 3.00
N ALA A 178 -0.29 -16.74 1.74
CA ALA A 178 -0.10 -15.34 1.39
C ALA A 178 -1.37 -14.49 1.67
N ILE A 179 -2.55 -15.00 1.31
CA ILE A 179 -3.85 -14.38 1.58
C ILE A 179 -4.05 -14.21 3.09
N LYS A 180 -3.86 -15.29 3.87
CA LYS A 180 -4.05 -15.28 5.33
C LYS A 180 -3.16 -14.27 6.03
N LEU A 181 -1.90 -14.17 5.62
CA LEU A 181 -0.99 -13.16 6.14
C LEU A 181 -1.45 -11.75 5.78
N THR A 182 -1.90 -11.54 4.55
CA THR A 182 -2.42 -10.25 4.09
C THR A 182 -3.67 -9.82 4.86
N VAL A 183 -4.59 -10.75 5.12
CA VAL A 183 -5.78 -10.50 5.95
C VAL A 183 -5.38 -10.10 7.36
N ARG A 184 -4.46 -10.83 8.00
CA ARG A 184 -3.95 -10.46 9.33
C ARG A 184 -3.33 -9.06 9.37
N LEU A 185 -2.48 -8.75 8.38
CA LEU A 185 -1.88 -7.41 8.25
C LEU A 185 -2.95 -6.32 8.06
N LYS A 186 -4.00 -6.60 7.27
CA LYS A 186 -5.14 -5.70 7.10
C LYS A 186 -5.89 -5.49 8.41
N GLU A 187 -6.16 -6.55 9.16
CA GLU A 187 -6.83 -6.50 10.47
C GLU A 187 -6.04 -5.66 11.47
N VAL A 188 -4.70 -5.81 11.53
CA VAL A 188 -3.79 -4.97 12.33
C VAL A 188 -4.02 -3.50 12.03
N LEU A 189 -3.91 -3.14 10.75
CA LEU A 189 -3.99 -1.74 10.31
C LEU A 189 -5.38 -1.16 10.55
N GLU A 190 -6.43 -1.98 10.47
CA GLU A 190 -7.79 -1.51 10.67
C GLU A 190 -8.26 -1.55 12.12
N ASN A 191 -7.52 -2.21 13.01
CA ASN A 191 -7.83 -2.35 14.42
C ASN A 191 -7.90 -0.97 15.11
N LYS A 192 -8.93 -0.77 15.92
CA LYS A 192 -9.18 0.49 16.62
C LYS A 192 -8.08 0.83 17.63
N GLU A 193 -7.64 -0.13 18.44
CA GLU A 193 -6.57 0.09 19.41
C GLU A 193 -5.26 0.48 18.73
N THR A 194 -4.92 -0.16 17.61
CA THR A 194 -3.73 0.21 16.82
C THR A 194 -3.82 1.67 16.35
N LYS A 195 -4.98 2.10 15.83
CA LYS A 195 -5.21 3.50 15.42
C LYS A 195 -5.15 4.47 16.60
N ASP A 196 -5.74 4.11 17.74
CA ASP A 196 -5.76 4.93 18.94
C ASP A 196 -4.35 5.14 19.50
N GLU A 197 -3.53 4.09 19.54
CA GLU A 197 -2.13 4.18 19.98
C GLU A 197 -1.28 5.02 19.03
N VAL A 198 -1.43 4.84 17.72
CA VAL A 198 -0.75 5.68 16.72
C VAL A 198 -1.19 7.14 16.86
N SER A 199 -2.48 7.41 17.10
CA SER A 199 -3.00 8.75 17.35
C SER A 199 -2.38 9.38 18.61
N LYS A 200 -2.30 8.64 19.72
CA LYS A 200 -1.65 9.08 20.96
C LYS A 200 -0.17 9.41 20.75
N PHE A 201 0.53 8.58 19.99
CA PHE A 201 1.93 8.80 19.63
C PHE A 201 2.10 10.10 18.83
N LEU A 202 1.33 10.27 17.75
CA LEU A 202 1.38 11.47 16.91
C LEU A 202 1.01 12.74 17.70
N ALA A 203 0.03 12.65 18.60
CA ALA A 203 -0.34 13.76 19.49
C ALA A 203 0.78 14.10 20.49
N THR A 204 1.48 13.10 21.01
CA THR A 204 2.65 13.28 21.87
C THR A 204 3.78 13.96 21.11
N LEU A 205 4.11 13.47 19.91
CA LEU A 205 5.13 14.08 19.04
C LEU A 205 4.81 15.54 18.74
N LYS A 206 3.54 15.84 18.39
CA LYS A 206 3.06 17.22 18.18
C LYS A 206 3.28 18.11 19.41
N ARG A 207 2.95 17.60 20.61
CA ARG A 207 3.13 18.35 21.86
C ARG A 207 4.60 18.66 22.13
N GLU A 208 5.49 17.67 21.94
CA GLU A 208 6.92 17.87 22.17
C GLU A 208 7.54 18.85 21.16
N LEU A 209 7.13 18.79 19.88
CA LEU A 209 7.51 19.80 18.89
C LEU A 209 7.07 21.22 19.27
N GLY A 210 5.91 21.36 19.92
CA GLY A 210 5.41 22.64 20.41
C GLY A 210 6.22 23.25 21.57
N LYS A 211 7.03 22.44 22.28
CA LYS A 211 7.91 22.91 23.36
C LYS A 211 9.26 23.40 22.87
N ILE A 212 9.60 23.17 21.60
CA ILE A 212 10.87 23.61 21.03
C ILE A 212 10.86 25.14 21.00
N GLU A 213 11.57 25.76 21.95
CA GLU A 213 11.91 27.19 21.92
C GLU A 213 12.83 27.43 20.73
N ALA A 214 12.22 27.69 19.58
CA ALA A 214 12.94 27.92 18.36
C ALA A 214 13.80 29.18 18.49
N SER A 215 15.10 28.99 18.33
CA SER A 215 16.15 29.99 18.53
C SER A 215 16.24 30.98 17.37
N ASP A 216 15.67 30.62 16.22
CA ASP A 216 15.55 31.48 15.04
C ASP A 216 14.25 31.24 14.23
N GLU A 217 14.03 32.06 13.21
CA GLU A 217 12.86 31.99 12.31
C GLU A 217 12.82 30.71 11.46
N TYR A 218 13.97 30.12 11.15
CA TYR A 218 14.06 28.93 10.32
C TYR A 218 13.59 27.68 11.09
N GLU A 219 14.02 27.51 12.33
CA GLU A 219 13.53 26.47 13.25
C GLU A 219 12.00 26.56 13.43
N ARG A 220 11.46 27.77 13.62
CA ARG A 220 10.00 27.99 13.73
C ARG A 220 9.25 27.53 12.49
N ASN A 221 9.79 27.82 11.32
CA ASN A 221 9.17 27.44 10.04
C ASN A 221 9.12 25.91 9.90
N ILE A 222 10.22 25.21 10.21
CA ILE A 222 10.27 23.74 10.17
C ILE A 222 9.29 23.12 11.17
N ALA A 223 9.31 23.55 12.44
CA ALA A 223 8.41 23.03 13.46
C ALA A 223 6.92 23.26 13.09
N SER A 224 6.59 24.42 12.52
CA SER A 224 5.24 24.74 12.03
C SER A 224 4.81 23.83 10.88
N LYS A 225 5.70 23.55 9.92
CA LYS A 225 5.45 22.63 8.81
C LYS A 225 5.20 21.20 9.29
N ILE A 226 6.05 20.70 10.20
CA ILE A 226 5.88 19.36 10.79
C ILE A 226 4.57 19.30 11.58
N THR A 227 4.25 20.32 12.38
CA THR A 227 2.99 20.38 13.14
C THR A 227 1.77 20.34 12.22
N THR A 228 1.81 21.10 11.11
CA THR A 228 0.74 21.15 10.11
C THR A 228 0.54 19.77 9.47
N LEU A 229 1.64 19.10 9.15
CA LEU A 229 1.64 17.76 8.60
C LEU A 229 1.10 16.72 9.59
N LEU A 230 1.51 16.76 10.85
CA LEU A 230 0.97 15.88 11.89
C LEU A 230 -0.54 16.06 12.06
N ASN A 231 -1.05 17.29 11.99
CA ASN A 231 -2.49 17.55 12.02
C ASN A 231 -3.20 16.88 10.83
N LYS A 232 -2.67 17.06 9.61
CA LYS A 232 -3.23 16.42 8.42
C LYS A 232 -3.23 14.89 8.54
N ILE A 233 -2.16 14.29 9.07
CA ILE A 233 -2.07 12.85 9.29
C ILE A 233 -3.11 12.40 10.33
N LEU A 234 -3.23 13.09 11.46
CA LEU A 234 -4.21 12.80 12.51
C LEU A 234 -5.66 12.90 12.00
N GLU A 235 -5.98 13.96 11.26
CA GLU A 235 -7.30 14.19 10.66
C GLU A 235 -7.68 13.10 9.64
N ASN A 236 -6.67 12.53 8.96
CA ASN A 236 -6.86 11.53 7.91
C ASN A 236 -6.37 10.14 8.32
N LEU A 237 -6.18 9.88 9.61
CA LEU A 237 -5.51 8.67 10.10
C LEU A 237 -6.27 7.42 9.67
N GLU A 238 -7.57 7.38 9.97
CA GLU A 238 -8.44 6.26 9.64
C GLU A 238 -8.46 5.97 8.13
N LEU A 239 -8.60 7.01 7.31
CA LEU A 239 -8.57 6.90 5.86
C LEU A 239 -7.21 6.36 5.37
N SER A 240 -6.11 6.84 5.95
CA SER A 240 -4.76 6.40 5.60
C SER A 240 -4.55 4.92 5.92
N PHE A 241 -4.93 4.47 7.12
CA PHE A 241 -4.87 3.05 7.49
C PHE A 241 -5.72 2.18 6.57
N LYS A 242 -6.94 2.61 6.23
CA LYS A 242 -7.82 1.91 5.28
C LYS A 242 -7.18 1.83 3.89
N MET A 243 -6.54 2.91 3.44
CA MET A 243 -5.83 2.94 2.16
C MET A 243 -4.65 1.97 2.15
N TYR A 244 -3.79 2.01 3.16
CA TYR A 244 -2.63 1.12 3.26
C TYR A 244 -3.06 -0.35 3.35
N SER A 245 -4.09 -0.67 4.12
CA SER A 245 -4.58 -2.03 4.27
C SER A 245 -5.13 -2.59 2.95
N ASN A 246 -5.88 -1.79 2.18
CA ASN A 246 -6.36 -2.15 0.85
C ASN A 246 -5.22 -2.26 -0.16
N PHE A 247 -4.22 -1.39 -0.05
CA PHE A 247 -3.03 -1.44 -0.88
C PHE A 247 -2.23 -2.73 -0.67
N LEU A 248 -2.11 -3.21 0.58
CA LEU A 248 -1.53 -4.53 0.87
C LEU A 248 -2.31 -5.67 0.24
N VAL A 249 -3.64 -5.62 0.25
CA VAL A 249 -4.48 -6.61 -0.45
C VAL A 249 -4.17 -6.62 -1.94
N LEU A 250 -4.24 -5.45 -2.60
CA LEU A 250 -3.93 -5.33 -4.02
C LEU A 250 -2.52 -5.79 -4.35
N TYR A 251 -1.55 -5.55 -3.46
CA TYR A 251 -0.19 -6.04 -3.64
C TYR A 251 -0.11 -7.55 -3.74
N THR A 252 -0.64 -8.24 -2.73
CA THR A 252 -0.60 -9.69 -2.68
C THR A 252 -1.30 -10.29 -3.89
N LEU A 253 -2.46 -9.73 -4.26
CA LEU A 253 -3.17 -10.14 -5.47
C LEU A 253 -2.35 -9.89 -6.74
N SER A 254 -1.60 -8.79 -6.81
CA SER A 254 -0.72 -8.51 -7.95
C SER A 254 0.40 -9.52 -8.09
N ILE A 255 1.00 -9.94 -6.97
CA ILE A 255 2.05 -10.97 -6.96
C ILE A 255 1.47 -12.30 -7.44
N ILE A 256 0.29 -12.69 -6.95
CA ILE A 256 -0.34 -13.95 -7.34
C ILE A 256 -0.73 -13.92 -8.84
N THR A 257 -1.27 -12.80 -9.32
CA THR A 257 -1.90 -12.75 -10.64
C THR A 257 -0.96 -12.36 -11.79
N TYR A 258 0.12 -11.61 -11.55
CA TYR A 258 0.91 -11.02 -12.65
C TYR A 258 1.53 -12.02 -13.64
N PRO A 259 1.94 -13.25 -13.29
CA PRO A 259 2.52 -14.16 -14.29
C PRO A 259 1.51 -14.50 -15.38
N HIS A 260 0.23 -14.52 -15.00
CA HIS A 260 -0.88 -14.92 -15.85
C HIS A 260 -1.28 -13.86 -16.89
N ALA A 261 -0.76 -12.63 -16.80
CA ALA A 261 -0.89 -11.62 -17.86
C ALA A 261 -0.35 -12.12 -19.22
N THR A 262 0.66 -13.00 -19.18
CA THR A 262 1.29 -13.61 -20.35
C THR A 262 0.88 -15.08 -20.49
N PHE A 263 1.01 -15.86 -19.42
CA PHE A 263 0.84 -17.32 -19.47
C PHE A 263 -0.60 -17.76 -19.78
N ALA A 264 -1.60 -16.98 -19.41
CA ALA A 264 -2.99 -17.33 -19.70
C ALA A 264 -3.40 -17.03 -21.16
N ARG A 265 -2.56 -16.30 -21.92
CA ARG A 265 -2.88 -15.82 -23.27
C ARG A 265 -2.16 -16.55 -24.38
N TYR A 266 -0.91 -16.91 -24.17
CA TYR A 266 -0.04 -17.40 -25.24
C TYR A 266 0.25 -18.90 -25.03
N PRO A 267 -0.15 -19.77 -25.98
CA PRO A 267 -0.05 -21.23 -25.82
C PRO A 267 1.40 -21.76 -25.77
N ASN A 268 2.36 -21.02 -26.33
CA ASN A 268 3.76 -21.41 -26.41
C ASN A 268 4.61 -20.93 -25.21
N GLU A 269 3.96 -20.45 -24.15
CA GLU A 269 4.64 -19.96 -22.95
C GLU A 269 4.91 -21.07 -21.92
N ARG A 270 5.61 -20.71 -20.84
CA ARG A 270 6.10 -21.63 -19.81
C ARG A 270 5.02 -22.44 -19.08
N LEU A 271 3.76 -21.99 -19.10
CA LEU A 271 2.60 -22.69 -18.54
C LEU A 271 1.51 -22.80 -19.63
N PRO A 272 1.30 -23.99 -20.22
CA PRO A 272 0.32 -24.20 -21.28
C PRO A 272 -1.12 -23.89 -20.83
N ILE A 273 -1.99 -23.50 -21.77
CA ILE A 273 -3.39 -23.14 -21.50
C ILE A 273 -4.14 -24.34 -20.88
N GLU A 274 -3.82 -25.55 -21.30
CA GLU A 274 -4.42 -26.81 -20.84
C GLU A 274 -4.10 -27.10 -19.38
N LYS A 275 -3.10 -26.44 -18.80
CA LYS A 275 -2.76 -26.54 -17.37
C LYS A 275 -3.59 -25.63 -16.47
N TYR A 276 -4.41 -24.74 -17.03
CA TYR A 276 -5.42 -24.00 -16.27
C TYR A 276 -6.64 -24.89 -16.07
N ASP A 277 -6.52 -25.83 -15.14
CA ASP A 277 -7.58 -26.75 -14.72
C ASP A 277 -7.88 -26.60 -13.22
N GLU A 278 -8.84 -27.38 -12.72
CA GLU A 278 -9.30 -27.36 -11.31
C GLU A 278 -8.18 -27.73 -10.29
N ASN A 279 -7.03 -28.23 -10.74
CA ASN A 279 -5.89 -28.57 -9.88
C ASN A 279 -4.87 -27.43 -9.75
N LEU A 280 -4.91 -26.42 -10.63
CA LEU A 280 -3.98 -25.29 -10.55
C LEU A 280 -4.31 -24.42 -9.33
N GLY A 281 -3.30 -24.08 -8.52
CA GLY A 281 -3.51 -23.42 -7.23
C GLY A 281 -4.31 -22.12 -7.31
N ILE A 282 -4.09 -21.29 -8.33
CA ILE A 282 -4.84 -20.03 -8.52
C ILE A 282 -6.32 -20.27 -8.86
N ILE A 283 -6.65 -21.39 -9.52
CA ILE A 283 -8.03 -21.80 -9.81
C ILE A 283 -8.70 -22.25 -8.52
N GLN A 284 -8.03 -23.09 -7.72
CA GLN A 284 -8.52 -23.55 -6.43
C GLN A 284 -8.74 -22.43 -5.41
N CYS A 285 -8.03 -21.31 -5.56
CA CYS A 285 -8.13 -20.13 -4.68
C CYS A 285 -8.90 -18.96 -5.32
N PHE A 286 -9.61 -19.20 -6.44
CA PHE A 286 -10.28 -18.12 -7.18
C PHE A 286 -11.28 -17.38 -6.29
N GLY A 287 -12.11 -18.11 -5.53
CA GLY A 287 -13.09 -17.53 -4.61
C GLY A 287 -12.44 -16.59 -3.59
N GLU A 288 -11.43 -17.08 -2.86
CA GLU A 288 -10.71 -16.29 -1.85
C GLU A 288 -10.05 -15.03 -2.45
N ILE A 289 -9.50 -15.13 -3.66
CA ILE A 289 -8.91 -13.98 -4.36
C ILE A 289 -9.99 -12.97 -4.75
N THR A 290 -11.13 -13.43 -5.29
CA THR A 290 -12.21 -12.53 -5.70
C THR A 290 -12.87 -11.84 -4.52
N ASP A 291 -13.02 -12.52 -3.37
CA ASP A 291 -13.59 -11.94 -2.15
C ASP A 291 -12.70 -10.80 -1.61
N LEU A 292 -11.38 -11.01 -1.62
CA LEU A 292 -10.42 -9.95 -1.26
C LEU A 292 -10.53 -8.74 -2.17
N LEU A 293 -10.59 -8.96 -3.49
CA LEU A 293 -10.70 -7.86 -4.46
C LEU A 293 -12.02 -7.12 -4.30
N GLU A 294 -13.13 -7.84 -4.09
CA GLU A 294 -14.46 -7.25 -3.84
C GLU A 294 -14.48 -6.39 -2.57
N GLY A 295 -13.79 -6.82 -1.51
CA GLY A 295 -13.59 -6.00 -0.31
C GLY A 295 -12.88 -4.67 -0.59
N VAL A 296 -11.89 -4.67 -1.47
CA VAL A 296 -11.20 -3.44 -1.90
C VAL A 296 -12.13 -2.54 -2.73
N ILE A 297 -12.91 -3.13 -3.65
CA ILE A 297 -13.89 -2.42 -4.49
C ILE A 297 -14.92 -1.71 -3.63
N ASN A 298 -15.50 -2.42 -2.67
CA ASN A 298 -16.53 -1.88 -1.78
C ASN A 298 -15.96 -0.76 -0.91
N SER A 299 -14.78 -0.98 -0.32
CA SER A 299 -14.09 0.07 0.45
C SER A 299 -13.80 1.33 -0.38
N TRP A 300 -13.53 1.18 -1.67
CA TRP A 300 -13.33 2.32 -2.55
C TRP A 300 -14.62 3.11 -2.79
N LYS A 301 -15.72 2.42 -3.08
CA LYS A 301 -17.04 3.04 -3.31
C LYS A 301 -17.52 3.83 -2.09
N GLU A 302 -17.15 3.39 -0.90
CA GLU A 302 -17.47 4.06 0.37
C GLU A 302 -16.58 5.28 0.65
N SER A 303 -15.42 5.41 0.00
CA SER A 303 -14.47 6.50 0.24
C SER A 303 -15.10 7.88 -0.05
N PRO A 304 -14.92 8.88 0.83
CA PRO A 304 -15.37 10.26 0.59
C PRO A 304 -14.85 10.82 -0.75
N ARG A 305 -13.60 10.48 -1.10
CA ARG A 305 -12.95 10.91 -2.35
C ARG A 305 -13.71 10.44 -3.58
N TYR A 306 -14.21 9.20 -3.57
CA TYR A 306 -14.95 8.64 -4.68
C TYR A 306 -16.30 9.36 -4.88
N ARG A 307 -16.97 9.66 -3.77
CA ARG A 307 -18.28 10.33 -3.73
C ARG A 307 -18.24 11.83 -4.09
N GLY A 308 -17.05 12.38 -4.37
CA GLY A 308 -16.89 13.79 -4.73
C GLY A 308 -17.25 14.75 -3.59
N ARG A 309 -17.17 14.28 -2.34
CA ARG A 309 -17.35 15.12 -1.14
C ARG A 309 -15.97 15.57 -0.69
N TYR A 310 -15.55 16.73 -1.18
CA TYR A 310 -14.42 17.52 -0.69
C TYR A 310 -14.92 18.89 -0.30
#